data_AF-A0A8J4X8C0-F1
#
_entry.id   AF-A0A8J4X8C0-F1
#
_cell.length_a   1.000
_cell.length_b   1.000
_cell.length_c   1.000
_cell.angle_alpha   90.00
_cell.angle_beta   90.00
_cell.angle_gamma   90.00
#
_symmetry.space_group_name_H-M   'P 1'
#
loop_
_entity.id
_entity.type
_entity.pdbx_description
1 polymer ?
#
loop_
_entity_poly.entity_id
_entity_poly.type
_entity_poly.pdbx_seq_one_letter_code
_entity_poly.pdbx_strand_id
1 'polypeptide(L)'
;MSDCKLILASWGKVESNLDGYGGEVLTRLFTEHPDTQKLFPMFAAIPHGELAGNAAIADHGKTVLTQLGEILKANGSSAVIKPLATTHANKHKIALNNFK
;
A
#
# COMPACT_ATOMS: atom_id res chain seq x y z
N MET A 1 -20.22 9.83 13.49
CA MET A 1 -18.93 9.11 13.54
C MET A 1 -18.17 9.49 12.29
N SER A 2 -16.85 9.72 12.34
CA SER A 2 -16.08 9.90 11.10
C SER A 2 -15.97 8.58 10.36
N ASP A 3 -15.90 8.62 9.03
CA ASP A 3 -15.75 7.41 8.21
C ASP A 3 -14.50 6.61 8.58
N CYS A 4 -13.43 7.28 9.04
CA CYS A 4 -12.24 6.63 9.60
C CYS A 4 -12.59 5.70 10.78
N LYS A 5 -13.53 6.06 11.66
CA LYS A 5 -13.96 5.17 12.76
C LYS A 5 -14.68 3.92 12.25
N LEU A 6 -15.44 4.03 11.17
CA LEU A 6 -16.09 2.88 10.54
C LEU A 6 -15.06 1.94 9.93
N ILE A 7 -14.07 2.48 9.22
CA ILE A 7 -12.97 1.68 8.65
C ILE A 7 -12.16 0.99 9.76
N LEU A 8 -11.83 1.72 10.83
CA LEU A 8 -11.08 1.19 11.97
C LEU A 8 -11.78 0.02 12.67
N ALA A 9 -13.11 -0.06 12.65
CA ALA A 9 -13.86 -1.17 13.23
C ALA A 9 -13.54 -2.52 12.56
N SER A 10 -13.19 -2.50 11.27
CA SER A 10 -12.71 -3.69 10.54
C SER A 10 -11.18 -3.79 10.46
N TRP A 11 -10.47 -2.68 10.64
CA TRP A 11 -9.02 -2.60 10.40
C TRP A 11 -8.19 -3.53 11.28
N GLY A 12 -8.66 -3.84 12.50
CA GLY A 12 -7.98 -4.81 13.38
C GLY A 12 -7.78 -6.19 12.75
N LYS A 13 -8.65 -6.59 11.81
CA LYS A 13 -8.47 -7.84 11.04
C LYS A 13 -7.34 -7.76 10.02
N VAL A 14 -7.09 -6.56 9.48
CA VAL A 14 -5.98 -6.30 8.56
C VAL A 14 -4.67 -6.25 9.34
N GLU A 15 -4.68 -5.56 10.50
CA GLU A 15 -3.50 -5.45 11.36
C GLU A 15 -3.01 -6.79 11.91
N SER A 16 -3.87 -7.79 12.07
CA SER A 16 -3.47 -9.13 12.52
C SER A 16 -2.72 -9.94 11.46
N ASN A 17 -2.64 -9.48 10.20
CA ASN A 17 -1.93 -10.17 9.11
C ASN A 17 -1.47 -9.19 8.01
N LEU A 18 -0.67 -8.18 8.37
CA LEU A 18 -0.28 -7.11 7.45
C LEU A 18 0.57 -7.59 6.26
N ASP A 19 1.40 -8.61 6.46
CA ASP A 19 2.22 -9.22 5.42
C ASP A 19 1.37 -10.01 4.43
N GLY A 20 0.44 -10.84 4.91
CA GLY A 20 -0.48 -11.58 4.05
C GLY A 20 -1.36 -10.65 3.21
N TYR A 21 -2.10 -9.74 3.86
CA TYR A 21 -2.96 -8.80 3.13
C TYR A 21 -2.17 -7.79 2.31
N GLY A 22 -0.99 -7.36 2.77
CA GLY A 22 -0.11 -6.47 2.03
C GLY A 22 0.37 -7.10 0.72
N GLY A 23 0.79 -8.37 0.80
CA GLY A 23 1.17 -9.15 -0.38
C GLY A 23 0.03 -9.33 -1.36
N GLU A 24 -1.17 -9.66 -0.88
CA GLU A 24 -2.38 -9.78 -1.71
C GLU A 24 -2.73 -8.47 -2.41
N VAL A 25 -2.70 -7.33 -1.70
CA VAL A 25 -2.99 -6.01 -2.26
C VAL A 25 -2.04 -5.67 -3.40
N LEU A 26 -0.73 -5.81 -3.21
CA LEU A 26 0.25 -5.48 -4.25
C LEU A 26 0.24 -6.49 -5.40
N THR A 27 0.06 -7.78 -5.11
CA THR A 27 -0.09 -8.82 -6.14
C THR A 27 -1.28 -8.51 -7.04
N ARG A 28 -2.43 -8.16 -6.44
CA ARG A 28 -3.64 -7.78 -7.19
C ARG A 28 -3.42 -6.50 -7.99
N LEU A 29 -2.81 -5.47 -7.40
CA LEU A 29 -2.47 -4.22 -8.08
C LEU A 29 -1.61 -4.47 -9.33
N PHE A 30 -0.56 -5.28 -9.22
CA PHE A 30 0.33 -5.59 -10.36
C PHE A 30 -0.33 -6.51 -11.39
N THR A 31 -1.31 -7.33 -10.98
CA THR A 31 -2.06 -8.19 -11.90
C THR A 31 -3.11 -7.41 -12.68
N GLU A 32 -3.91 -6.58 -12.01
CA GLU A 32 -5.00 -5.81 -12.61
C GLU A 32 -4.50 -4.54 -13.30
N HIS A 33 -3.38 -3.98 -12.83
CA HIS A 33 -2.73 -2.79 -13.38
C HIS A 33 -1.22 -3.01 -13.59
N PRO A 34 -0.79 -3.80 -14.58
CA PRO A 34 0.62 -4.17 -14.76
C PRO A 34 1.60 -3.00 -14.90
N ASP A 35 1.14 -1.85 -15.41
CA ASP A 35 1.99 -0.66 -15.51
C ASP A 35 2.43 -0.11 -14.15
N THR A 36 1.68 -0.39 -13.09
CA THR A 36 2.03 0.04 -11.73
C THR A 36 3.24 -0.72 -11.18
N GLN A 37 3.46 -1.98 -11.59
CA GLN A 37 4.63 -2.78 -11.17
C GLN A 37 5.94 -2.13 -11.62
N LYS A 38 5.94 -1.48 -12.80
CA LYS A 38 7.10 -0.76 -13.34
C LYS A 38 7.52 0.44 -12.48
N LEU A 39 6.61 0.96 -11.65
CA LEU A 39 6.90 2.04 -10.70
C LEU A 39 7.69 1.56 -9.47
N PHE A 40 7.87 0.23 -9.31
CA PHE A 40 8.65 -0.39 -8.26
C PHE A 40 9.89 -1.06 -8.87
N PRO A 41 11.04 -0.37 -8.94
CA PRO A 41 12.25 -0.93 -9.56
C PRO A 41 12.69 -2.29 -8.98
N MET A 42 12.42 -2.52 -7.69
CA MET A 42 12.70 -3.80 -7.02
C MET A 42 11.83 -4.96 -7.49
N PHE A 43 10.64 -4.68 -8.03
CA PHE A 43 9.65 -5.70 -8.41
C PHE A 43 9.40 -5.75 -9.91
N ALA A 44 9.86 -4.75 -10.68
CA ALA A 44 9.57 -4.60 -12.11
C ALA A 44 10.01 -5.81 -12.97
N ALA A 45 11.01 -6.57 -12.53
CA ALA A 45 11.51 -7.75 -13.24
C ALA A 45 10.87 -9.08 -12.77
N ILE A 46 10.04 -9.06 -11.72
CA ILE A 46 9.40 -10.27 -11.21
C ILE A 46 8.30 -10.70 -12.20
N PRO A 47 8.33 -11.95 -12.71
CA PRO A 47 7.26 -12.44 -13.56
C PRO A 47 5.91 -12.44 -12.84
N HIS A 48 4.82 -12.17 -13.56
CA HIS A 48 3.47 -12.14 -12.98
C HIS A 48 3.07 -13.43 -12.26
N GLY A 49 3.50 -14.59 -12.77
CA GLY A 49 3.27 -15.89 -12.14
C GLY A 49 4.00 -16.09 -10.81
N GLU A 50 4.93 -15.22 -10.46
CA GLU A 50 5.78 -15.28 -9.25
C GLU A 50 5.49 -14.14 -8.27
N LEU A 51 4.48 -13.29 -8.54
CA LEU A 51 4.11 -12.20 -7.64
C LEU A 51 3.47 -12.74 -6.35
N ALA A 52 2.54 -13.68 -6.48
CA ALA A 52 1.84 -14.28 -5.36
C ALA A 52 2.82 -15.10 -4.51
N GLY A 53 2.84 -14.83 -3.19
CA GLY A 53 3.75 -15.51 -2.27
C GLY A 53 5.19 -14.96 -2.27
N ASN A 54 5.48 -13.90 -3.05
CA ASN A 54 6.79 -13.26 -2.99
C ASN A 54 6.98 -12.49 -1.66
N ALA A 55 7.94 -12.89 -0.86
CA ALA A 55 8.19 -12.30 0.46
C ALA A 55 8.54 -10.80 0.40
N ALA A 56 9.29 -10.35 -0.61
CA ALA A 56 9.67 -8.94 -0.74
C ALA A 56 8.47 -8.06 -1.09
N ILE A 57 7.52 -8.58 -1.89
CA ILE A 57 6.25 -7.91 -2.17
C ILE A 57 5.39 -7.86 -0.90
N ALA A 58 5.30 -8.95 -0.15
CA ALA A 58 4.58 -8.98 1.13
C ALA A 58 5.14 -7.97 2.14
N ASP A 59 6.45 -7.88 2.30
CA ASP A 59 7.12 -6.92 3.19
C ASP A 59 6.86 -5.46 2.78
N HIS A 60 6.86 -5.19 1.47
CA HIS A 60 6.53 -3.85 0.99
C HIS A 60 5.05 -3.52 1.19
N GLY A 61 4.16 -4.47 0.91
CA GLY A 61 2.72 -4.34 1.17
C GLY A 61 2.41 -4.08 2.64
N LYS A 62 3.10 -4.77 3.55
CA LYS A 62 3.03 -4.51 4.99
C LYS A 62 3.40 -3.07 5.32
N THR A 63 4.44 -2.52 4.69
CA THR A 63 4.84 -1.11 4.87
C THR A 63 3.72 -0.15 4.46
N VAL A 64 3.10 -0.40 3.29
CA VAL A 64 1.96 0.40 2.80
C VAL A 64 0.78 0.35 3.77
N LEU A 65 0.36 -0.85 4.17
CA LEU A 65 -0.80 -1.02 5.06
C LEU A 65 -0.53 -0.49 6.48
N THR A 66 0.69 -0.60 6.99
CA THR A 66 1.09 0.01 8.27
C THR A 66 0.86 1.52 8.22
N GLN A 67 1.37 2.18 7.18
CA GLN A 67 1.23 3.63 7.03
C GLN A 67 -0.23 4.07 6.84
N LEU A 68 -1.03 3.29 6.09
CA LEU A 68 -2.46 3.55 5.93
C LEU A 68 -3.20 3.43 7.27
N GLY A 69 -2.87 2.43 8.09
CA GLY A 69 -3.40 2.27 9.44
C GLY A 69 -3.10 3.47 10.35
N GLU A 70 -1.89 4.01 10.29
CA GLU A 70 -1.52 5.23 11.03
C GLU A 70 -2.33 6.46 10.57
N ILE A 71 -2.55 6.62 9.25
CA ILE A 71 -3.36 7.71 8.71
C ILE A 71 -4.82 7.59 9.17
N LEU A 72 -5.38 6.38 9.18
CA LEU A 72 -6.73 6.12 9.67
C LEU A 72 -6.87 6.43 11.16
N LYS A 73 -5.90 5.98 11.98
CA LYS A 73 -5.83 6.26 13.42
C LYS A 73 -5.70 7.77 13.72
N ALA A 74 -5.00 8.50 12.85
CA ALA A 74 -4.89 9.95 12.91
C ALA A 74 -6.07 10.70 12.25
N ASN A 75 -7.14 9.98 11.87
CA ASN A 75 -8.35 10.52 11.24
C ASN A 75 -8.03 11.43 10.03
N GLY A 76 -7.08 11.00 9.19
CA GLY A 76 -6.68 11.72 7.97
C GLY A 76 -5.88 13.01 8.22
N SER A 77 -5.26 13.16 9.40
CA SER A 77 -4.45 14.33 9.70
C SER A 77 -3.37 14.60 8.65
N SER A 78 -3.33 15.83 8.14
CA SER A 78 -2.34 16.25 7.14
C SER A 78 -0.89 16.12 7.62
N ALA A 79 -0.66 16.13 8.93
CA ALA A 79 0.68 15.94 9.51
C ALA A 79 1.26 14.57 9.16
N VAL A 80 0.42 13.52 9.10
CA VAL A 80 0.84 12.15 8.79
C VAL A 80 0.90 11.90 7.28
N ILE A 81 0.08 12.62 6.50
CA ILE A 81 0.03 12.50 5.04
C ILE A 81 1.18 13.24 4.35
N LYS A 82 1.60 14.40 4.87
CA LYS A 82 2.63 15.27 4.23
C LYS A 82 3.94 14.55 3.90
N PRO A 83 4.54 13.75 4.79
CA PRO A 83 5.75 13.00 4.46
C PRO A 83 5.53 12.03 3.30
N LEU A 84 4.41 11.30 3.31
CA LEU A 84 4.05 10.34 2.27
C LEU A 84 3.87 11.03 0.90
N ALA A 85 3.10 12.12 0.87
CA ALA A 85 2.89 12.91 -0.33
C ALA A 85 4.22 13.45 -0.90
N THR A 86 5.11 13.91 -0.02
CA THR A 86 6.42 14.45 -0.41
C THR A 86 7.30 13.39 -1.05
N THR A 87 7.39 12.20 -0.45
CA THR A 87 8.21 11.11 -1.01
C THR A 87 7.63 10.57 -2.31
N HIS A 88 6.30 10.38 -2.38
CA HIS A 88 5.66 9.83 -3.57
C HIS A 88 5.72 10.80 -4.77
N ALA A 89 5.56 12.11 -4.54
CA ALA A 89 5.68 13.11 -5.60
C ALA A 89 7.15 13.32 -6.04
N ASN A 90 8.07 13.49 -5.09
CA ASN A 90 9.41 14.00 -5.41
C ASN A 90 10.44 12.91 -5.61
N LYS A 91 10.33 11.77 -4.91
CA LYS A 91 11.30 10.67 -4.98
C LYS A 91 10.80 9.54 -5.88
N HIS A 92 9.61 9.02 -5.60
CA HIS A 92 9.08 7.85 -6.30
C HIS A 92 8.37 8.21 -7.62
N LYS A 93 8.04 9.50 -7.82
CA LYS A 93 7.39 10.02 -9.03
C LYS A 93 6.06 9.33 -9.35
N ILE A 94 5.26 9.07 -8.32
CA ILE A 94 3.98 8.37 -8.45
C ILE A 94 2.88 9.38 -8.78
N ALA A 95 2.25 9.20 -9.94
CA ALA A 95 1.10 10.01 -10.34
C ALA A 95 -0.15 9.66 -9.50
N LEU A 96 -1.02 10.66 -9.26
CA LEU A 96 -2.19 10.55 -8.38
C LEU A 96 -3.18 9.44 -8.79
N ASN A 97 -3.22 9.09 -10.08
CA ASN A 97 -4.09 8.01 -10.57
C ASN A 97 -3.74 6.64 -9.98
N ASN A 98 -2.50 6.42 -9.52
CA ASN A 98 -2.08 5.14 -8.94
C ASN A 98 -2.51 4.96 -7.47
N PHE A 99 -3.20 5.94 -6.88
CA PHE A 99 -3.75 5.88 -5.51
C PHE A 99 -5.28 5.74 -5.49
N LYS A 100 -5.93 5.68 -6.66
CA LYS A 100 -7.39 5.53 -6.80
C LYS A 100 -7.75 4.07 -6.89
#